data_AF-A0A653WK77-F1
#
_entry.id   AF-A0A653WK77-F1
#
_cell.length_a   1.000
_cell.length_b   1.000
_cell.length_c   1.000
_cell.angle_alpha   90.00
_cell.angle_beta   90.00
_cell.angle_gamma   90.00
#
_symmetry.space_group_name_H-M   'P 1'
#
loop_
_entity.id
_entity.type
_entity.pdbx_description
1 polymer ?
#
loop_
_entity_poly.entity_id
_entity_poly.type
_entity_poly.pdbx_seq_one_letter_code
_entity_poly.pdbx_strand_id
1 'polypeptide(L)'
;MVLSTTVRSRIRIYWPVRPETFAEVVAGNATVFADSSDVRPLRDALSSFPEVGDFGDYKTVTEVSIGFEGFTVGPGAQPTLGSAGERTISPTLAVTTHVESELGSHRLTEILERIVEVHPWEVPVIEVTEGVTLVSRARDEPPAARSDLWPQLRSVLLGRTFTDLTHAFHAGQPRFPAFPDEERTEIFSLESGDGFTAHRYSIIGQWGTHVDPPSHFARGGRSLDELAVDEMILPLVVLDISARAAVDPDATPTLQDVELWESEHGRIPARSFVALRTDWSKRWPDMSAMANAGADGVSHVPGWSREVLTFLVTQRDVAAVGHEQTDTDPGSATSVGDFSLERYLLEQDRWQIELMAHLDRVPAAGAAVVATWPKPLGGSGFPARVFAIH
;
A
#
# COMPACT_ATOMS: atom_id res chain seq x y z
N MET A 1 5.77 -13.03 -26.43
CA MET A 1 5.52 -14.19 -25.57
C MET A 1 6.07 -13.85 -24.21
N VAL A 2 5.21 -13.46 -23.26
CA VAL A 2 5.65 -13.13 -21.90
C VAL A 2 5.74 -14.43 -21.11
N LEU A 3 6.93 -14.72 -20.59
CA LEU A 3 7.13 -15.83 -19.66
C LEU A 3 6.75 -15.34 -18.26
N SER A 4 5.99 -16.14 -17.53
CA SER A 4 5.70 -15.92 -16.11
C SER A 4 6.49 -16.93 -15.29
N THR A 5 7.09 -16.45 -14.21
CA THR A 5 7.88 -17.26 -13.28
C THR A 5 7.19 -17.23 -11.93
N THR A 6 6.88 -18.40 -11.37
CA THR A 6 6.27 -18.53 -10.03
C THR A 6 7.13 -19.44 -9.16
N VAL A 7 7.30 -19.07 -7.89
CA VAL A 7 7.98 -19.89 -6.89
C VAL A 7 6.92 -20.72 -6.16
N ARG A 8 7.12 -22.04 -6.11
CA ARG A 8 6.19 -23.00 -5.50
C ARG A 8 6.92 -24.00 -4.62
N SER A 9 6.18 -24.63 -3.72
CA SER A 9 6.61 -25.83 -3.01
C SER A 9 6.10 -27.05 -3.77
N ARG A 10 6.98 -28.03 -4.01
CA ARG A 10 6.67 -29.28 -4.69
C ARG A 10 6.52 -30.40 -3.67
N ILE A 11 5.41 -31.12 -3.74
CA ILE A 11 5.12 -32.30 -2.91
C ILE A 11 5.16 -33.52 -3.84
N ARG A 12 5.98 -34.52 -3.50
CA ARG A 12 6.08 -35.79 -4.23
C ARG A 12 5.75 -36.94 -3.29
N ILE A 13 4.74 -37.72 -3.65
CA ILE A 13 4.15 -38.79 -2.85
C ILE A 13 4.43 -40.11 -3.55
N TYR A 14 5.03 -41.08 -2.85
CA TYR A 14 5.26 -42.42 -3.37
C TYR A 14 4.13 -43.36 -2.93
N TRP A 15 3.23 -43.65 -3.86
CA TRP A 15 1.99 -44.34 -3.61
C TRP A 15 1.99 -45.78 -4.16
N PRO A 16 2.12 -46.80 -3.30
CA PRO A 16 2.14 -48.20 -3.73
C PRO A 16 0.77 -48.63 -4.27
N VAL A 17 0.77 -49.44 -5.32
CA VAL A 17 -0.45 -49.96 -5.95
C VAL A 17 -0.31 -51.43 -6.28
N ARG A 18 -1.44 -52.14 -6.43
CA ARG A 18 -1.40 -53.54 -6.86
C ARG A 18 -0.94 -53.65 -8.32
N PRO A 19 -0.35 -54.79 -8.74
CA PRO A 19 0.11 -55.01 -10.10
C PRO A 19 -0.96 -54.77 -11.18
N GLU A 20 -2.23 -55.06 -10.89
CA GLU A 20 -3.35 -54.85 -11.81
C GLU A 20 -3.58 -53.34 -12.05
N THR A 21 -3.66 -52.55 -10.98
CA THR A 21 -3.76 -51.09 -11.07
C THR A 21 -2.56 -50.51 -11.81
N PHE A 22 -1.35 -51.01 -11.51
CA PHE A 22 -0.13 -50.57 -12.18
C PHE A 22 -0.16 -50.85 -13.70
N ALA A 23 -0.58 -52.04 -14.10
CA ALA A 23 -0.68 -52.42 -15.50
C ALA A 23 -1.66 -51.53 -16.28
N GLU A 24 -2.80 -51.20 -15.68
CA GLU A 24 -3.78 -50.30 -16.29
C GLU A 24 -3.24 -48.86 -16.45
N VAL A 25 -2.51 -48.33 -15.46
CA VAL A 25 -1.85 -47.03 -15.57
C VAL A 25 -0.79 -47.05 -16.68
N VAL A 26 0.02 -48.10 -16.75
CA VAL A 26 1.02 -48.29 -17.82
C VAL A 26 0.37 -48.35 -19.21
N ALA A 27 -0.83 -48.95 -19.30
CA ALA A 27 -1.61 -49.01 -20.53
C ALA A 27 -2.28 -47.67 -20.91
N GLY A 28 -2.11 -46.62 -20.09
CA GLY A 28 -2.70 -45.30 -20.32
C GLY A 28 -4.19 -45.22 -19.95
N ASN A 29 -4.71 -46.15 -19.16
CA ASN A 29 -6.10 -46.12 -18.73
C ASN A 29 -6.31 -45.10 -17.60
N ALA A 30 -6.73 -43.89 -17.96
CA ALA A 30 -6.98 -42.81 -17.00
C ALA A 30 -8.15 -43.06 -16.03
N THR A 31 -9.07 -43.99 -16.35
CA THR A 31 -10.22 -44.29 -15.46
C THR A 31 -9.80 -44.90 -14.13
N VAL A 32 -8.59 -45.47 -14.06
CA VAL A 32 -8.00 -46.05 -12.84
C VAL A 32 -7.91 -45.02 -11.71
N PHE A 33 -7.63 -43.76 -12.03
CA PHE A 33 -7.58 -42.66 -11.04
C PHE A 33 -8.98 -42.35 -10.48
N ALA A 34 -10.04 -42.67 -11.21
CA ALA A 34 -11.41 -42.49 -10.77
C ALA A 34 -11.93 -43.71 -9.96
N ASP A 35 -11.64 -44.91 -10.46
CA ASP A 35 -12.39 -46.09 -10.08
C ASP A 35 -11.62 -47.04 -9.16
N SER A 36 -10.28 -47.09 -9.26
CA SER A 36 -9.47 -48.04 -8.49
C SER A 36 -9.50 -47.74 -6.99
N SER A 37 -9.74 -48.78 -6.19
CA SER A 37 -9.65 -48.67 -4.73
C SER A 37 -8.21 -48.39 -4.25
N ASP A 38 -7.20 -48.65 -5.08
CA ASP A 38 -5.81 -48.37 -4.73
C ASP A 38 -5.51 -46.88 -4.78
N VAL A 39 -6.11 -46.14 -5.71
CA VAL A 39 -5.78 -44.74 -5.98
C VAL A 39 -6.81 -43.77 -5.39
N ARG A 40 -8.06 -44.23 -5.25
CA ARG A 40 -9.18 -43.44 -4.72
C ARG A 40 -8.88 -42.72 -3.40
N PRO A 41 -8.24 -43.33 -2.39
CA PRO A 41 -7.95 -42.63 -1.13
C PRO A 41 -7.03 -41.42 -1.32
N LEU A 42 -5.98 -41.57 -2.16
CA LEU A 42 -5.07 -40.47 -2.47
C LEU A 42 -5.79 -39.37 -3.25
N ARG A 43 -6.59 -39.74 -4.26
CA ARG A 43 -7.39 -38.76 -5.00
C ARG A 43 -8.30 -37.98 -4.06
N ASP A 44 -9.10 -38.66 -3.24
CA ASP A 44 -10.06 -38.02 -2.35
C ASP A 44 -9.37 -37.12 -1.31
N ALA A 45 -8.17 -37.49 -0.85
CA ALA A 45 -7.34 -36.63 -0.01
C ALA A 45 -6.89 -35.37 -0.75
N LEU A 46 -6.32 -35.50 -1.97
CA LEU A 46 -5.85 -34.36 -2.75
C LEU A 46 -7.00 -33.42 -3.17
N SER A 47 -8.13 -33.98 -3.63
CA SER A 47 -9.31 -33.20 -4.04
C SER A 47 -10.01 -32.48 -2.87
N SER A 48 -9.69 -32.82 -1.62
CA SER A 48 -10.18 -32.09 -0.44
C SER A 48 -9.47 -30.75 -0.21
N PHE A 49 -8.36 -30.50 -0.92
CA PHE A 49 -7.58 -29.27 -0.82
C PHE A 49 -7.52 -28.53 -2.17
N PRO A 50 -8.23 -27.40 -2.32
CA PRO A 50 -8.22 -26.62 -3.57
C PRO A 50 -6.85 -26.03 -3.92
N GLU A 51 -5.92 -25.97 -2.96
CA GLU A 51 -4.56 -25.45 -3.12
C GLU A 51 -3.61 -26.44 -3.83
N VAL A 52 -4.00 -27.72 -3.86
CA VAL A 52 -3.22 -28.81 -4.44
C VAL A 52 -3.74 -29.09 -5.86
N GLY A 53 -2.85 -29.57 -6.74
CA GLY A 53 -3.27 -30.09 -8.04
C GLY A 53 -4.28 -31.22 -7.92
N ASP A 54 -5.46 -31.02 -8.51
CA ASP A 54 -6.41 -32.10 -8.77
C ASP A 54 -6.26 -32.60 -10.21
N PHE A 55 -6.86 -33.74 -10.52
CA PHE A 55 -7.03 -34.27 -11.88
C PHE A 55 -8.05 -33.45 -12.72
N GLY A 56 -8.26 -32.17 -12.40
CA GLY A 56 -9.28 -31.26 -12.94
C GLY A 56 -8.72 -29.95 -13.53
N ASP A 57 -9.54 -28.89 -13.56
CA ASP A 57 -9.28 -27.64 -14.31
C ASP A 57 -7.91 -26.99 -14.01
N TYR A 58 -7.19 -26.65 -15.09
CA TYR A 58 -5.81 -26.13 -15.24
C TYR A 58 -5.36 -24.92 -14.35
N LYS A 59 -5.47 -25.00 -13.02
CA LYS A 59 -4.83 -24.02 -12.08
C LYS A 59 -3.52 -24.55 -11.49
N THR A 60 -3.41 -25.86 -11.40
CA THR A 60 -2.31 -26.62 -10.78
C THR A 60 -2.12 -27.90 -11.60
N VAL A 61 -0.90 -28.45 -11.63
CA VAL A 61 -0.58 -29.67 -12.39
C VAL A 61 -0.20 -30.77 -11.42
N THR A 62 -0.84 -31.93 -11.57
CA THR A 62 -0.45 -33.19 -10.92
C THR A 62 0.18 -34.11 -11.96
N GLU A 63 1.42 -34.53 -11.71
CA GLU A 63 2.14 -35.50 -12.53
C GLU A 63 2.14 -36.86 -11.84
N VAL A 64 1.88 -37.92 -12.60
CA VAL A 64 2.03 -39.29 -12.13
C VAL A 64 3.12 -39.97 -12.94
N SER A 65 4.16 -40.42 -12.24
CA SER A 65 5.21 -41.26 -12.79
C SER A 65 5.12 -42.66 -12.19
N ILE A 66 5.57 -43.67 -12.92
CA ILE A 66 5.53 -45.07 -12.50
C ILE A 66 6.93 -45.54 -12.12
N GLY A 67 7.01 -46.42 -11.14
CA GLY A 67 8.27 -47.00 -10.70
C GLY A 67 8.06 -48.23 -9.81
N PHE A 68 9.17 -48.68 -9.22
CA PHE A 68 9.17 -49.76 -8.24
C PHE A 68 9.93 -49.29 -7.00
N GLU A 69 9.38 -49.58 -5.82
CA GLU A 69 10.05 -49.35 -4.55
C GLU A 69 10.43 -50.68 -3.91
N GLY A 70 11.70 -50.78 -3.50
CA GLY A 70 12.21 -51.94 -2.77
C GLY A 70 12.28 -51.66 -1.28
N PHE A 71 11.69 -52.51 -0.45
CA PHE A 71 11.72 -52.40 1.00
C PHE A 71 11.87 -53.77 1.67
N THR A 72 12.24 -53.75 2.96
CA THR A 72 12.25 -54.94 3.81
C THR A 72 11.19 -54.75 4.88
N VAL A 73 10.23 -55.69 4.96
CA VAL A 73 9.13 -55.58 5.92
C VAL A 73 9.65 -55.80 7.34
N GLY A 74 9.46 -54.80 8.20
CA GLY A 74 9.85 -54.87 9.60
C GLY A 74 9.05 -55.92 10.40
N PRO A 75 9.62 -56.47 11.49
CA PRO A 75 8.89 -57.38 12.38
C PRO A 75 7.63 -56.70 12.95
N GLY A 76 6.45 -57.27 12.69
CA GLY A 76 5.17 -56.77 13.22
C GLY A 76 4.39 -55.82 12.31
N ALA A 77 4.95 -55.41 11.17
CA ALA A 77 4.25 -54.57 10.19
C ALA A 77 3.18 -55.37 9.43
N GLN A 78 2.08 -54.72 9.04
CA GLN A 78 1.05 -55.31 8.16
C GLN A 78 0.97 -54.56 6.83
N PRO A 79 1.98 -54.72 5.94
CA PRO A 79 1.98 -53.99 4.68
C PRO A 79 0.93 -54.55 3.72
N THR A 80 0.41 -53.67 2.86
CA THR A 80 -0.50 -54.06 1.77
C THR A 80 0.16 -55.05 0.79
N LEU A 81 1.49 -55.04 0.68
CA LEU A 81 2.30 -55.94 -0.17
C LEU A 81 3.54 -56.43 0.58
N GLY A 82 3.87 -57.72 0.45
CA GLY A 82 5.05 -58.35 1.04
C GLY A 82 4.79 -59.08 2.37
N SER A 83 5.81 -59.78 2.87
CA SER A 83 5.77 -60.54 4.13
C SER A 83 6.86 -60.08 5.09
N ALA A 84 6.58 -60.11 6.39
CA ALA A 84 7.55 -59.78 7.45
C ALA A 84 8.87 -60.54 7.27
N GLY A 85 9.99 -59.81 7.24
CA GLY A 85 11.34 -60.37 7.06
C GLY A 85 11.78 -60.58 5.61
N GLU A 86 10.90 -60.35 4.62
CA GLU A 86 11.24 -60.50 3.20
C GLU A 86 11.57 -59.16 2.53
N ARG A 87 12.49 -59.20 1.56
CA ARG A 87 12.71 -58.09 0.64
C ARG A 87 11.62 -58.11 -0.42
N THR A 88 10.82 -57.06 -0.47
CA THR A 88 9.69 -56.90 -1.37
C THR A 88 9.96 -55.78 -2.36
N ILE A 89 9.48 -55.95 -3.59
CA ILE A 89 9.45 -54.90 -4.61
C ILE A 89 7.97 -54.60 -4.88
N SER A 90 7.54 -53.37 -4.66
CA SER A 90 6.17 -52.93 -4.91
C SER A 90 6.12 -52.05 -6.16
N PRO A 91 5.12 -52.24 -7.04
CA PRO A 91 4.74 -51.22 -8.01
C PRO A 91 4.30 -49.95 -7.27
N THR A 92 4.79 -48.79 -7.71
CA THR A 92 4.53 -47.50 -7.06
C THR A 92 4.22 -46.42 -8.10
N LEU A 93 3.22 -45.60 -7.80
CA LEU A 93 2.94 -44.34 -8.48
C LEU A 93 3.63 -43.20 -7.70
N ALA A 94 4.56 -42.49 -8.32
CA ALA A 94 5.11 -41.26 -7.78
C ALA A 94 4.28 -40.07 -8.28
N VAL A 95 3.44 -39.55 -7.39
CA VAL A 95 2.49 -38.46 -7.64
C VAL A 95 3.13 -37.14 -7.20
N THR A 96 3.36 -36.23 -8.13
CA THR A 96 3.97 -34.92 -7.89
C THR A 96 2.91 -33.83 -8.06
N THR A 97 2.80 -32.96 -7.07
CA THR A 97 1.91 -31.79 -7.08
C THR A 97 2.61 -30.56 -6.54
N HIS A 98 2.05 -29.37 -6.78
CA HIS A 98 2.68 -28.10 -6.45
C HIS A 98 1.69 -27.20 -5.72
N VAL A 99 2.15 -26.57 -4.64
CA VAL A 99 1.40 -25.57 -3.85
C VAL A 99 2.14 -24.23 -3.85
N GLU A 100 1.43 -23.14 -3.60
CA GLU A 100 2.04 -21.80 -3.51
C GLU A 100 3.04 -21.73 -2.36
N SER A 101 4.16 -21.04 -2.56
CA SER A 101 5.20 -20.92 -1.52
C SER A 101 4.77 -20.08 -0.32
N GLU A 102 3.73 -19.25 -0.46
CA GLU A 102 3.16 -18.46 0.63
C GLU A 102 2.12 -19.25 1.46
N LEU A 103 1.87 -20.53 1.10
CA LEU A 103 1.00 -21.40 1.87
C LEU A 103 1.59 -21.56 3.28
N GLY A 104 0.90 -21.00 4.28
CA GLY A 104 1.38 -21.00 5.66
C GLY A 104 1.71 -22.42 6.17
N SER A 105 2.75 -22.54 6.99
CA SER A 105 3.26 -23.83 7.47
C SER A 105 2.19 -24.74 8.07
N HIS A 106 1.24 -24.19 8.82
CA HIS A 106 0.11 -24.93 9.37
C HIS A 106 -0.74 -25.62 8.30
N ARG A 107 -1.03 -24.92 7.19
CA ARG A 107 -1.89 -25.43 6.12
C ARG A 107 -1.18 -26.50 5.30
N LEU A 108 0.12 -26.35 5.07
CA LEU A 108 0.94 -27.41 4.47
C LEU A 108 0.96 -28.66 5.36
N THR A 109 1.08 -28.50 6.67
CA THR A 109 1.01 -29.60 7.63
C THR A 109 -0.33 -30.35 7.55
N GLU A 110 -1.47 -29.63 7.51
CA GLU A 110 -2.79 -30.26 7.37
C GLU A 110 -2.90 -31.14 6.10
N ILE A 111 -2.37 -30.67 4.97
CA ILE A 111 -2.36 -31.42 3.71
C ILE A 111 -1.55 -32.71 3.86
N LEU A 112 -0.34 -32.59 4.43
CA LEU A 112 0.56 -33.72 4.63
C LEU A 112 -0.01 -34.74 5.60
N GLU A 113 -0.58 -34.30 6.72
CA GLU A 113 -1.25 -35.16 7.71
C GLU A 113 -2.38 -35.95 7.07
N ARG A 114 -3.20 -35.30 6.22
CA ARG A 114 -4.29 -35.99 5.54
C ARG A 114 -3.80 -37.04 4.55
N ILE A 115 -2.72 -36.79 3.82
CA ILE A 115 -2.10 -37.78 2.92
C ILE A 115 -1.55 -38.96 3.72
N VAL A 116 -0.87 -38.69 4.83
CA VAL A 116 -0.31 -39.72 5.73
C VAL A 116 -1.42 -40.60 6.31
N GLU A 117 -2.54 -40.00 6.73
CA GLU A 117 -3.68 -40.70 7.33
C GLU A 117 -4.27 -41.78 6.41
N VAL A 118 -4.33 -41.50 5.11
CA VAL A 118 -4.93 -42.40 4.11
C VAL A 118 -3.90 -43.30 3.41
N HIS A 119 -2.61 -43.18 3.74
CA HIS A 119 -1.55 -43.84 3.00
C HIS A 119 -1.56 -45.37 3.22
N PRO A 120 -1.30 -46.21 2.19
CA PRO A 120 -1.31 -47.67 2.34
C PRO A 120 -0.13 -48.25 3.13
N TRP A 121 0.83 -47.41 3.53
CA TRP A 121 2.01 -47.77 4.30
C TRP A 121 1.98 -47.07 5.65
N GLU A 122 2.40 -47.78 6.69
CA GLU A 122 2.54 -47.26 8.06
C GLU A 122 3.53 -46.09 8.13
N VAL A 123 4.56 -46.09 7.27
CA VAL A 123 5.56 -45.03 7.18
C VAL A 123 5.66 -44.58 5.71
N PRO A 124 4.90 -43.56 5.29
CA PRO A 124 4.95 -43.05 3.93
C PRO A 124 6.24 -42.29 3.63
N VAL A 125 6.69 -42.35 2.37
CA VAL A 125 7.74 -41.46 1.85
C VAL A 125 7.06 -40.32 1.11
N ILE A 126 7.18 -39.12 1.65
CA ILE A 126 6.70 -37.87 1.03
C ILE A 126 7.86 -36.88 1.00
N GLU A 127 8.22 -36.42 -0.19
CA GLU A 127 9.24 -35.38 -0.37
C GLU A 127 8.57 -34.01 -0.50
N VAL A 128 9.09 -33.03 0.24
CA VAL A 128 8.71 -31.63 0.10
C VAL A 128 9.94 -30.84 -0.33
N THR A 129 9.88 -30.20 -1.50
CA THR A 129 10.93 -29.30 -2.00
C THR A 129 10.38 -27.88 -2.01
N GLU A 130 10.98 -26.98 -1.22
CA GLU A 130 10.65 -25.56 -1.23
C GLU A 130 11.42 -24.81 -2.33
N GLY A 131 10.86 -23.70 -2.80
CA GLY A 131 11.58 -22.78 -3.70
C GLY A 131 11.73 -23.28 -5.14
N VAL A 132 10.83 -24.12 -5.63
CA VAL A 132 10.84 -24.59 -7.03
C VAL A 132 10.31 -23.49 -7.94
N THR A 133 11.18 -23.00 -8.83
CA THR A 133 10.81 -22.00 -9.85
C THR A 133 10.15 -22.67 -11.05
N LEU A 134 8.86 -22.39 -11.28
CA LEU A 134 8.11 -22.84 -12.44
C LEU A 134 8.01 -21.72 -13.48
N VAL A 135 8.39 -22.03 -14.73
CA VAL A 135 8.26 -21.13 -15.88
C VAL A 135 7.04 -21.55 -16.70
N SER A 136 6.07 -20.67 -16.85
CA SER A 136 4.85 -20.91 -17.64
C SER A 136 4.63 -19.80 -18.66
N ARG A 137 3.84 -20.10 -19.70
CA ARG A 137 3.36 -19.08 -20.64
C ARG A 137 2.25 -18.30 -19.94
N ALA A 138 2.40 -16.99 -19.79
CA ALA A 138 1.29 -16.15 -19.39
C ALA A 138 0.17 -16.33 -20.45
N ARG A 139 -0.99 -16.86 -20.03
CA ARG A 139 -2.22 -16.49 -20.72
C ARG A 139 -2.36 -14.99 -20.54
N ASP A 140 -2.81 -14.28 -21.56
CA ASP A 140 -3.37 -12.95 -21.34
C ASP A 140 -4.47 -13.19 -20.30
N GLU A 141 -4.20 -12.85 -19.04
CA GLU A 141 -5.23 -12.88 -18.02
C GLU A 141 -6.34 -11.98 -18.56
N PRO A 142 -7.61 -12.44 -18.66
CA PRO A 142 -8.69 -11.48 -18.64
C PRO A 142 -8.42 -10.64 -17.38
N PRO A 143 -8.31 -9.30 -17.51
CA PRO A 143 -7.73 -8.45 -16.48
C PRO A 143 -8.27 -8.91 -15.15
N ALA A 144 -7.36 -9.43 -14.29
CA ALA A 144 -7.70 -10.11 -13.04
C ALA A 144 -8.97 -9.44 -12.52
N ALA A 145 -10.11 -10.15 -12.55
CA ALA A 145 -11.41 -9.54 -12.32
C ALA A 145 -11.24 -8.70 -11.07
N ARG A 146 -11.17 -7.36 -11.23
CA ARG A 146 -10.52 -6.48 -10.25
C ARG A 146 -11.06 -6.93 -8.92
N SER A 147 -10.19 -7.51 -8.09
CA SER A 147 -10.63 -8.10 -6.83
C SER A 147 -11.52 -7.05 -6.19
N ASP A 148 -12.77 -7.42 -5.85
CA ASP A 148 -13.71 -6.49 -5.22
C ASP A 148 -12.93 -5.65 -4.22
N LEU A 149 -12.94 -4.32 -4.36
CA LEU A 149 -12.10 -3.40 -3.58
C LEU A 149 -12.53 -3.36 -2.11
N TRP A 150 -13.78 -3.75 -1.82
CA TRP A 150 -14.37 -3.57 -0.50
C TRP A 150 -13.65 -4.35 0.61
N PRO A 151 -13.26 -5.63 0.43
CA PRO A 151 -12.51 -6.36 1.44
C PRO A 151 -11.10 -5.79 1.71
N GLN A 152 -10.35 -5.37 0.68
CA GLN A 152 -9.01 -4.79 0.86
C GLN A 152 -9.09 -3.38 1.45
N LEU A 153 -10.06 -2.57 1.01
CA LEU A 153 -10.30 -1.27 1.62
C LEU A 153 -10.66 -1.43 3.10
N ARG A 154 -11.54 -2.38 3.43
CA ARG A 154 -11.89 -2.68 4.81
C ARG A 154 -10.67 -3.11 5.63
N SER A 155 -9.81 -3.98 5.10
CA SER A 155 -8.61 -4.42 5.83
C SER A 155 -7.58 -3.28 6.00
N VAL A 156 -7.49 -2.35 5.04
CA VAL A 156 -6.64 -1.17 5.14
C VAL A 156 -7.15 -0.18 6.18
N LEU A 157 -8.46 0.08 6.24
CA LEU A 157 -9.05 1.11 7.12
C LEU A 157 -9.37 0.61 8.53
N LEU A 158 -9.63 -0.68 8.73
CA LEU A 158 -10.06 -1.21 10.02
C LEU A 158 -8.96 -1.05 11.08
N GLY A 159 -9.30 -0.39 12.18
CA GLY A 159 -8.37 -0.15 13.30
C GLY A 159 -7.36 0.97 13.07
N ARG A 160 -7.45 1.72 11.96
CA ARG A 160 -6.60 2.89 11.69
C ARG A 160 -7.10 4.14 12.38
N THR A 161 -6.18 5.06 12.62
CA THR A 161 -6.46 6.41 13.11
C THR A 161 -6.60 7.36 11.93
N PHE A 162 -7.61 8.24 12.01
CA PHE A 162 -7.81 9.31 11.05
C PHE A 162 -7.47 10.63 11.74
N THR A 163 -6.36 11.24 11.36
CA THR A 163 -5.94 12.54 11.90
C THR A 163 -6.35 13.63 10.91
N ASP A 164 -7.21 14.55 11.36
CA ASP A 164 -7.54 15.75 10.59
C ASP A 164 -6.36 16.71 10.56
N LEU A 165 -5.84 16.99 9.37
CA LEU A 165 -4.69 17.89 9.15
C LEU A 165 -5.14 19.27 8.66
N THR A 166 -6.41 19.62 8.89
CA THR A 166 -7.05 20.82 8.39
C THR A 166 -7.54 21.69 9.54
N HIS A 167 -7.28 22.99 9.48
CA HIS A 167 -7.93 23.96 10.37
C HIS A 167 -9.37 24.21 9.90
N ALA A 168 -10.33 24.25 10.83
CA ALA A 168 -11.67 24.74 10.51
C ALA A 168 -11.58 26.22 10.13
N PHE A 169 -11.90 26.55 8.89
CA PHE A 169 -11.77 27.93 8.43
C PHE A 169 -12.85 28.83 9.04
N HIS A 170 -12.50 30.10 9.25
CA HIS A 170 -13.42 31.13 9.72
C HIS A 170 -12.94 32.53 9.35
N ALA A 171 -13.85 33.51 9.37
CA ALA A 171 -13.49 34.92 9.26
C ALA A 171 -12.50 35.35 10.36
N GLY A 172 -11.54 36.21 10.00
CA GLY A 172 -10.50 36.71 10.90
C GLY A 172 -9.37 35.72 11.18
N GLN A 173 -9.32 34.58 10.49
CA GLN A 173 -8.21 33.63 10.61
C GLN A 173 -6.90 34.17 9.99
N PRO A 174 -5.75 33.58 10.33
CA PRO A 174 -4.48 33.85 9.66
C PRO A 174 -4.59 33.62 8.14
N ARG A 175 -4.10 34.58 7.36
CA ARG A 175 -4.13 34.58 5.90
C ARG A 175 -3.01 35.45 5.33
N PHE A 176 -2.76 35.33 4.03
CA PHE A 176 -1.90 36.28 3.34
C PHE A 176 -2.46 37.72 3.45
N PRO A 177 -1.67 38.72 3.87
CA PRO A 177 -2.17 40.05 4.23
C PRO A 177 -2.94 40.79 3.14
N ALA A 178 -2.65 40.52 1.86
CA ALA A 178 -3.30 41.17 0.73
C ALA A 178 -4.70 40.63 0.42
N PHE A 179 -5.08 39.47 0.96
CA PHE A 179 -6.38 38.86 0.67
C PHE A 179 -7.50 39.45 1.52
N PRO A 180 -8.72 39.58 0.95
CA PRO A 180 -9.90 39.93 1.72
C PRO A 180 -10.20 38.84 2.76
N ASP A 181 -10.92 39.22 3.80
CA ASP A 181 -11.44 38.26 4.78
C ASP A 181 -12.61 37.45 4.19
N GLU A 182 -12.96 36.34 4.82
CA GLU A 182 -14.18 35.60 4.50
C GLU A 182 -15.42 36.43 4.82
N GLU A 183 -16.39 36.42 3.91
CA GLU A 183 -17.75 36.83 4.22
C GLU A 183 -18.68 35.61 4.23
N ARG A 184 -19.33 35.40 5.37
CA ARG A 184 -20.35 34.36 5.54
C ARG A 184 -21.70 34.99 5.85
N THR A 185 -22.68 34.77 4.98
CA THR A 185 -24.06 35.24 5.16
C THR A 185 -24.99 34.03 5.32
N GLU A 186 -25.76 33.97 6.41
CA GLU A 186 -26.89 33.04 6.51
C GLU A 186 -28.04 33.55 5.62
N ILE A 187 -28.46 32.74 4.65
CA ILE A 187 -29.50 33.08 3.66
C ILE A 187 -30.87 32.53 4.09
N PHE A 188 -30.87 31.32 4.67
CA PHE A 188 -32.02 30.67 5.27
C PHE A 188 -31.62 30.13 6.64
N SER A 189 -32.55 30.13 7.59
CA SER A 189 -32.28 29.81 8.99
C SER A 189 -33.41 29.02 9.61
N LEU A 190 -33.10 27.82 10.12
CA LEU A 190 -34.02 27.06 10.95
C LEU A 190 -34.45 27.87 12.20
N GLU A 191 -33.57 28.68 12.77
CA GLU A 191 -33.88 29.52 13.94
C GLU A 191 -34.89 30.62 13.61
N SER A 192 -34.89 31.11 12.36
CA SER A 192 -35.86 32.09 11.87
C SER A 192 -37.16 31.45 11.36
N GLY A 193 -37.29 30.12 11.43
CA GLY A 193 -38.47 29.38 11.00
C GLY A 193 -38.48 28.95 9.53
N ASP A 194 -37.37 29.08 8.81
CA ASP A 194 -37.22 28.50 7.47
C ASP A 194 -37.17 26.97 7.53
N GLY A 195 -37.34 26.30 6.38
CA GLY A 195 -37.30 24.83 6.30
C GLY A 195 -35.90 24.22 6.35
N PHE A 196 -34.84 25.02 6.27
CA PHE A 196 -33.44 24.59 6.27
C PHE A 196 -32.50 25.77 6.58
N THR A 197 -31.28 25.48 7.00
CA THR A 197 -30.21 26.49 7.14
C THR A 197 -29.30 26.44 5.91
N ALA A 198 -29.00 27.58 5.31
CA ALA A 198 -28.07 27.69 4.20
C ALA A 198 -27.20 28.94 4.32
N HIS A 199 -25.91 28.77 4.12
CA HIS A 199 -24.93 29.86 4.13
C HIS A 199 -24.42 30.15 2.71
N ARG A 200 -24.20 31.42 2.41
CA ARG A 200 -23.38 31.88 1.29
C ARG A 200 -22.00 32.24 1.82
N TYR A 201 -20.97 31.74 1.15
CA TYR A 201 -19.58 32.06 1.44
C TYR A 201 -18.99 32.89 0.29
N SER A 202 -18.21 33.91 0.63
CA SER A 202 -17.28 34.60 -0.27
C SER A 202 -15.89 34.45 0.32
N ILE A 203 -15.03 33.70 -0.39
CA ILE A 203 -13.68 33.36 0.05
C ILE A 203 -12.71 33.47 -1.13
N ILE A 204 -11.44 33.75 -0.84
CA ILE A 204 -10.35 33.58 -1.80
C ILE A 204 -9.99 32.09 -1.93
N GLY A 205 -9.34 31.69 -3.01
CA GLY A 205 -8.89 30.30 -3.20
C GLY A 205 -7.92 29.85 -2.10
N GLN A 206 -6.96 30.69 -1.76
CA GLN A 206 -5.94 30.47 -0.73
C GLN A 206 -6.48 30.73 0.70
N TRP A 207 -7.65 30.17 1.05
CA TRP A 207 -8.30 30.40 2.35
C TRP A 207 -8.12 29.23 3.33
N GLY A 208 -7.46 29.48 4.46
CA GLY A 208 -7.23 28.47 5.50
C GLY A 208 -6.26 27.39 5.02
N THR A 209 -6.40 26.16 5.50
CA THR A 209 -5.69 25.02 4.89
C THR A 209 -6.18 24.86 3.44
N HIS A 210 -5.30 25.04 2.46
CA HIS A 210 -5.68 25.14 1.06
C HIS A 210 -4.67 24.47 0.14
N VAL A 211 -5.06 24.26 -1.12
CA VAL A 211 -4.21 23.69 -2.16
C VAL A 211 -3.78 24.76 -3.16
N ASP A 212 -2.50 24.75 -3.52
CA ASP A 212 -1.98 25.49 -4.67
C ASP A 212 -1.60 24.55 -5.80
N PRO A 213 -2.28 24.65 -6.95
CA PRO A 213 -1.92 23.89 -8.14
C PRO A 213 -0.78 24.58 -8.91
N PRO A 214 -0.10 23.87 -9.84
CA PRO A 214 0.93 24.44 -10.69
C PRO A 214 0.56 25.81 -11.32
N SER A 215 -0.68 25.96 -11.79
CA SER A 215 -1.20 27.20 -12.41
C SER A 215 -1.12 28.45 -11.53
N HIS A 216 -0.97 28.31 -10.21
CA HIS A 216 -0.89 29.43 -9.28
C HIS A 216 0.35 30.31 -9.53
N PHE A 217 1.51 29.69 -9.83
CA PHE A 217 2.74 30.40 -10.21
C PHE A 217 3.31 30.03 -11.58
N ALA A 218 2.99 28.86 -12.13
CA ALA A 218 3.47 28.40 -13.42
C ALA A 218 2.48 28.75 -14.53
N ARG A 219 2.88 29.65 -15.45
CA ARG A 219 2.04 30.00 -16.61
C ARG A 219 1.79 28.77 -17.48
N GLY A 220 0.52 28.40 -17.63
CA GLY A 220 0.12 27.21 -18.39
C GLY A 220 0.31 25.89 -17.62
N GLY A 221 0.66 25.97 -16.32
CA GLY A 221 0.60 24.82 -15.43
C GLY A 221 -0.84 24.38 -15.20
N ARG A 222 -1.00 23.13 -14.73
CA ARG A 222 -2.30 22.55 -14.40
C ARG A 222 -3.03 23.35 -13.34
N SER A 223 -4.31 23.57 -13.55
CA SER A 223 -5.27 24.13 -12.60
C SER A 223 -5.93 23.03 -11.76
N LEU A 224 -6.68 23.40 -10.72
CA LEU A 224 -7.24 22.44 -9.76
C LEU A 224 -8.10 21.34 -10.39
N ASP A 225 -8.82 21.65 -11.46
CA ASP A 225 -9.68 20.70 -12.15
C ASP A 225 -8.94 19.75 -13.10
N GLU A 226 -7.66 20.04 -13.36
CA GLU A 226 -6.75 19.25 -14.20
C GLU A 226 -5.84 18.32 -13.38
N LEU A 227 -5.76 18.51 -12.05
CA LEU A 227 -5.12 17.55 -11.14
C LEU A 227 -6.00 16.30 -11.03
N ALA A 228 -5.38 15.12 -11.16
CA ALA A 228 -6.10 13.85 -11.18
C ALA A 228 -6.42 13.37 -9.75
N VAL A 229 -7.53 12.64 -9.58
CA VAL A 229 -8.01 12.21 -8.25
C VAL A 229 -7.09 11.17 -7.58
N ASP A 230 -6.28 10.46 -8.35
CA ASP A 230 -5.26 9.55 -7.84
C ASP A 230 -4.03 10.29 -7.30
N GLU A 231 -3.88 11.59 -7.59
CA GLU A 231 -2.88 12.45 -6.95
C GLU A 231 -3.32 12.89 -5.55
N MET A 232 -4.59 12.70 -5.18
CA MET A 232 -5.14 13.16 -3.88
C MET A 232 -4.89 12.17 -2.74
N ILE A 233 -4.43 10.94 -3.02
CA ILE A 233 -4.18 9.89 -2.02
C ILE A 233 -2.74 9.40 -2.16
N LEU A 234 -1.86 9.85 -1.26
CA LEU A 234 -0.42 9.66 -1.39
C LEU A 234 0.20 9.06 -0.12
N PRO A 235 1.34 8.35 -0.20
CA PRO A 235 2.17 8.10 0.97
C PRO A 235 2.55 9.42 1.64
N LEU A 236 2.36 9.52 2.95
CA LEU A 236 2.74 10.69 3.74
C LEU A 236 4.11 10.48 4.37
N VAL A 237 5.00 11.44 4.11
CA VAL A 237 6.32 11.59 4.72
C VAL A 237 6.30 12.84 5.57
N VAL A 238 6.72 12.77 6.82
CA VAL A 238 6.83 13.94 7.71
C VAL A 238 8.29 14.19 8.04
N LEU A 239 8.85 15.27 7.49
CA LEU A 239 10.16 15.79 7.85
C LEU A 239 10.00 16.73 9.05
N ASP A 240 10.51 16.30 10.20
CA ASP A 240 10.33 17.03 11.46
C ASP A 240 11.56 17.87 11.81
N ILE A 241 11.37 19.19 11.84
CA ILE A 241 12.36 20.16 12.32
C ILE A 241 11.81 20.99 13.51
N SER A 242 10.70 20.56 14.13
CA SER A 242 9.98 21.31 15.18
C SER A 242 10.87 21.71 16.35
N ALA A 243 11.76 20.82 16.81
CA ALA A 243 12.70 21.12 17.88
C ALA A 243 13.68 22.25 17.50
N ARG A 244 14.11 22.31 16.23
CA ARG A 244 14.98 23.36 15.71
C ARG A 244 14.20 24.66 15.50
N ALA A 245 13.00 24.58 14.93
CA ALA A 245 12.09 25.72 14.73
C ALA A 245 11.66 26.41 16.05
N ALA A 246 11.59 25.65 17.15
CA ALA A 246 11.29 26.20 18.47
C ALA A 246 12.42 27.07 19.05
N VAL A 247 13.66 26.86 18.62
CA VAL A 247 14.85 27.61 19.05
C VAL A 247 15.20 28.71 18.05
N ASP A 248 15.09 28.39 16.76
CA ASP A 248 15.38 29.27 15.64
C ASP A 248 14.14 29.39 14.74
N PRO A 249 13.37 30.49 14.84
CA PRO A 249 12.17 30.68 14.03
C PRO A 249 12.47 30.88 12.53
N ASP A 250 13.72 30.98 12.11
CA ASP A 250 14.12 31.03 10.70
C ASP A 250 14.67 29.68 10.19
N ALA A 251 14.54 28.61 10.99
CA ALA A 251 15.04 27.29 10.63
C ALA A 251 14.41 26.76 9.33
N THR A 252 15.24 26.18 8.46
CA THR A 252 14.80 25.51 7.23
C THR A 252 15.34 24.08 7.19
N PRO A 253 14.67 23.11 6.52
CA PRO A 253 15.17 21.75 6.43
C PRO A 253 16.44 21.69 5.58
N THR A 254 17.30 20.73 5.88
CA THR A 254 18.59 20.48 5.21
C THR A 254 18.57 19.09 4.58
N LEU A 255 19.51 18.80 3.66
CA LEU A 255 19.66 17.44 3.14
C LEU A 255 20.02 16.43 4.22
N GLN A 256 20.69 16.86 5.30
CA GLN A 256 20.97 15.99 6.44
C GLN A 256 19.68 15.55 7.15
N ASP A 257 18.67 16.42 7.24
CA ASP A 257 17.36 16.05 7.79
C ASP A 257 16.70 14.96 6.92
N VAL A 258 16.83 15.06 5.60
CA VAL A 258 16.32 14.06 4.63
C VAL A 258 17.08 12.74 4.76
N GLU A 259 18.42 12.79 4.80
CA GLU A 259 19.28 11.61 4.94
C GLU A 259 19.01 10.85 6.26
N LEU A 260 18.83 11.58 7.36
CA LEU A 260 18.49 10.99 8.65
C LEU A 260 17.12 10.29 8.57
N TRP A 261 16.11 10.98 8.05
CA TRP A 261 14.78 10.39 7.86
C TRP A 261 14.84 9.10 7.02
N GLU A 262 15.58 9.13 5.90
CA GLU A 262 15.71 7.95 5.04
C GLU A 262 16.53 6.81 5.66
N SER A 263 17.48 7.14 6.55
CA SER A 263 18.24 6.12 7.28
C SER A 263 17.37 5.34 8.27
N GLU A 264 16.33 5.98 8.81
CA GLU A 264 15.41 5.39 9.79
C GLU A 264 14.19 4.72 9.13
N HIS A 265 13.70 5.27 8.02
CA HIS A 265 12.42 4.86 7.41
C HIS A 265 12.55 4.26 6.01
N GLY A 266 13.76 4.24 5.46
CA GLY A 266 14.02 3.87 4.07
C GLY A 266 13.81 5.03 3.11
N ARG A 267 14.05 4.77 1.81
CA ARG A 267 13.96 5.80 0.78
C ARG A 267 12.55 6.42 0.73
N ILE A 268 12.47 7.75 0.63
CA ILE A 268 11.22 8.48 0.38
C ILE A 268 10.54 7.88 -0.86
N PRO A 269 9.27 7.40 -0.74
CA PRO A 269 8.56 6.82 -1.85
C PRO A 269 8.36 7.83 -2.99
N ALA A 270 8.49 7.37 -4.24
CA ALA A 270 8.11 8.17 -5.39
C ALA A 270 6.63 8.53 -5.31
N ARG A 271 6.29 9.72 -5.82
CA ARG A 271 4.94 10.29 -5.81
C ARG A 271 4.35 10.41 -4.40
N SER A 272 5.19 10.55 -3.37
CA SER A 272 4.74 10.84 -2.00
C SER A 272 4.35 12.31 -1.81
N PHE A 273 3.65 12.56 -0.71
CA PHE A 273 3.45 13.89 -0.13
C PHE A 273 4.44 14.08 1.01
N VAL A 274 5.28 15.11 0.94
CA VAL A 274 6.25 15.42 1.99
C VAL A 274 5.81 16.64 2.78
N ALA A 275 5.42 16.43 4.04
CA ALA A 275 5.04 17.49 4.96
C ALA A 275 6.24 17.94 5.80
N LEU A 276 6.45 19.26 5.90
CA LEU A 276 7.42 19.88 6.80
C LEU A 276 6.75 20.18 8.14
N ARG A 277 7.08 19.39 9.15
CA ARG A 277 6.62 19.62 10.53
C ARG A 277 7.55 20.58 11.25
N THR A 278 6.96 21.64 11.76
CA THR A 278 7.60 22.71 12.52
C THR A 278 6.86 23.02 13.83
N ASP A 279 5.69 22.40 14.04
CA ASP A 279 4.72 22.69 15.09
C ASP A 279 4.19 24.14 15.05
N TRP A 280 4.33 24.83 13.91
CA TRP A 280 3.88 26.21 13.73
C TRP A 280 2.36 26.36 13.84
N SER A 281 1.60 25.32 13.49
CA SER A 281 0.14 25.27 13.62
C SER A 281 -0.35 25.50 15.04
N LYS A 282 0.50 25.35 16.06
CA LYS A 282 0.17 25.66 17.47
C LYS A 282 -0.02 27.16 17.73
N ARG A 283 0.36 28.03 16.78
CA ARG A 283 0.15 29.49 16.83
C ARG A 283 -1.21 29.91 16.25
N TRP A 284 -1.90 29.00 15.55
CA TRP A 284 -3.25 29.23 15.04
C TRP A 284 -4.27 29.39 16.18
N PRO A 285 -5.31 30.24 16.05
CA PRO A 285 -5.65 31.14 14.93
C PRO A 285 -5.12 32.57 15.11
N ASP A 286 -4.08 32.80 15.90
CA ASP A 286 -3.57 34.17 16.13
C ASP A 286 -2.70 34.62 14.95
N MET A 287 -3.21 35.58 14.16
CA MET A 287 -2.52 36.10 12.97
C MET A 287 -1.17 36.75 13.32
N SER A 288 -1.06 37.43 14.47
CA SER A 288 0.19 38.05 14.91
C SER A 288 1.19 36.98 15.35
N ALA A 289 0.72 35.93 16.04
CA ALA A 289 1.57 34.82 16.45
C ALA A 289 2.07 33.99 15.26
N MET A 290 1.21 33.77 14.26
CA MET A 290 1.55 33.07 13.01
C MET A 290 2.56 33.86 12.18
N ALA A 291 2.37 35.18 12.04
CA ALA A 291 3.30 36.05 11.32
C ALA A 291 4.64 36.22 12.06
N ASN A 292 4.63 36.13 13.40
CA ASN A 292 5.82 36.20 14.25
C ASN A 292 6.79 37.34 13.84
N ALA A 293 6.21 38.52 13.56
CA ALA A 293 6.97 39.65 13.04
C ALA A 293 7.83 40.29 14.14
N GLY A 294 9.09 40.58 13.79
CA GLY A 294 10.02 41.34 14.61
C GLY A 294 9.64 42.82 14.70
N ALA A 295 10.39 43.57 15.51
CA ALA A 295 10.19 45.01 15.67
C ALA A 295 10.48 45.82 14.39
N ASP A 296 11.24 45.23 13.46
CA ASP A 296 11.53 45.74 12.11
C ASP A 296 10.43 45.42 11.09
N GLY A 297 9.39 44.68 11.49
CA GLY A 297 8.30 44.23 10.63
C GLY A 297 8.63 42.99 9.80
N VAL A 298 9.82 42.40 9.96
CA VAL A 298 10.21 41.17 9.26
C VAL A 298 9.58 39.97 9.97
N SER A 299 8.90 39.13 9.21
CA SER A 299 8.35 37.86 9.68
C SER A 299 9.47 36.85 9.91
N HIS A 300 9.55 36.27 11.12
CA HIS A 300 10.47 35.18 11.44
C HIS A 300 9.69 33.88 11.54
N VAL A 301 9.60 33.18 10.42
CA VAL A 301 8.77 31.98 10.27
C VAL A 301 9.61 30.94 9.52
N PRO A 302 9.63 29.66 9.97
CA PRO A 302 10.36 28.60 9.28
C PRO A 302 9.85 28.47 7.85
N GLY A 303 10.60 27.81 6.98
CA GLY A 303 10.12 27.53 5.63
C GLY A 303 10.90 26.39 5.00
N TRP A 304 10.60 26.10 3.75
CA TRP A 304 11.40 25.16 2.99
C TRP A 304 12.76 25.75 2.63
N SER A 305 13.71 24.88 2.30
CA SER A 305 14.98 25.29 1.66
C SER A 305 14.98 24.89 0.19
N ARG A 306 15.65 25.70 -0.63
CA ARG A 306 15.80 25.40 -2.07
C ARG A 306 16.45 24.04 -2.32
N GLU A 307 17.46 23.72 -1.53
CA GLU A 307 18.24 22.49 -1.67
C GLU A 307 17.36 21.25 -1.44
N VAL A 308 16.59 21.25 -0.35
CA VAL A 308 15.68 20.14 -0.02
C VAL A 308 14.57 20.01 -1.06
N LEU A 309 13.89 21.10 -1.43
CA LEU A 309 12.85 21.03 -2.47
C LEU A 309 13.40 20.49 -3.79
N THR A 310 14.59 20.95 -4.19
CA THR A 310 15.23 20.48 -5.43
C THR A 310 15.53 18.99 -5.36
N PHE A 311 16.03 18.51 -4.23
CA PHE A 311 16.31 17.10 -4.02
C PHE A 311 15.04 16.25 -4.04
N LEU A 312 14.01 16.66 -3.30
CA LEU A 312 12.73 15.95 -3.24
C LEU A 312 12.10 15.82 -4.64
N VAL A 313 12.09 16.90 -5.42
CA VAL A 313 11.53 16.88 -6.78
C VAL A 313 12.40 16.04 -7.72
N THR A 314 13.70 16.33 -7.81
CA THR A 314 14.55 15.75 -8.86
C THR A 314 15.06 14.34 -8.55
N GLN A 315 15.25 14.02 -7.27
CA GLN A 315 15.85 12.75 -6.84
C GLN A 315 14.85 11.80 -6.19
N ARG A 316 13.69 12.27 -5.72
CA ARG A 316 12.65 11.43 -5.10
C ARG A 316 11.33 11.41 -5.85
N ASP A 317 11.14 12.28 -6.85
CA ASP A 317 9.91 12.39 -7.61
C ASP A 317 8.67 12.53 -6.71
N VAL A 318 8.77 13.37 -5.67
CA VAL A 318 7.62 13.68 -4.81
C VAL A 318 6.50 14.28 -5.64
N ALA A 319 5.25 13.98 -5.32
CA ALA A 319 4.09 14.52 -6.04
C ALA A 319 3.71 15.91 -5.52
N ALA A 320 3.87 16.11 -4.20
CA ALA A 320 3.46 17.32 -3.52
C ALA A 320 4.23 17.52 -2.21
N VAL A 321 4.16 18.74 -1.69
CA VAL A 321 4.67 19.06 -0.35
C VAL A 321 3.58 19.75 0.47
N GLY A 322 3.76 19.82 1.77
CA GLY A 322 2.92 20.68 2.61
C GLY A 322 3.64 21.15 3.85
N HIS A 323 3.08 22.17 4.50
CA HIS A 323 3.72 22.84 5.63
C HIS A 323 2.66 23.56 6.48
N GLU A 324 3.04 24.02 7.67
CA GLU A 324 2.11 24.63 8.66
C GLU A 324 2.01 26.15 8.54
N GLN A 325 2.92 26.75 7.78
CA GLN A 325 3.05 28.17 7.49
C GLN A 325 2.02 28.66 6.45
N THR A 326 2.00 29.97 6.25
CA THR A 326 1.19 30.67 5.22
C THR A 326 1.89 30.77 3.87
N ASP A 327 3.06 30.16 3.73
CA ASP A 327 3.87 30.20 2.52
C ASP A 327 4.94 29.09 2.57
N THR A 328 5.36 28.61 1.40
CA THR A 328 6.49 27.68 1.26
C THR A 328 7.82 28.36 1.58
N ASP A 329 7.95 29.64 1.26
CA ASP A 329 9.13 30.45 1.50
C ASP A 329 9.23 30.89 2.99
N PRO A 330 10.44 30.96 3.58
CA PRO A 330 10.61 31.47 4.94
C PRO A 330 10.07 32.90 5.12
N GLY A 331 9.63 33.25 6.33
CA GLY A 331 9.04 34.56 6.62
C GLY A 331 9.94 35.75 6.24
N SER A 332 11.25 35.58 6.38
CA SER A 332 12.23 36.62 6.01
C SER A 332 12.27 36.89 4.50
N ALA A 333 12.00 35.88 3.68
CA ALA A 333 11.90 35.99 2.22
C ALA A 333 10.57 36.63 1.80
N THR A 334 9.45 36.14 2.34
CA THR A 334 8.11 36.67 2.00
C THR A 334 7.94 38.12 2.45
N SER A 335 8.60 38.53 3.55
CA SER A 335 8.61 39.93 4.02
C SER A 335 9.21 40.93 3.01
N VAL A 336 10.05 40.47 2.09
CA VAL A 336 10.61 41.28 1.00
C VAL A 336 10.02 40.92 -0.37
N GLY A 337 8.96 40.12 -0.40
CA GLY A 337 8.25 39.72 -1.63
C GLY A 337 8.97 38.64 -2.44
N ASP A 338 9.81 37.83 -1.81
CA ASP A 338 10.42 36.66 -2.43
C ASP A 338 9.57 35.41 -2.17
N PHE A 339 9.03 34.85 -3.26
CA PHE A 339 8.17 33.65 -3.32
C PHE A 339 8.79 32.64 -4.30
N SER A 340 10.12 32.56 -4.31
CA SER A 340 10.88 31.82 -5.33
C SER A 340 10.87 30.31 -5.08
N LEU A 341 10.66 29.86 -3.84
CA LEU A 341 10.56 28.45 -3.52
C LEU A 341 9.19 27.88 -3.90
N GLU A 342 8.11 28.59 -3.60
CA GLU A 342 6.77 28.22 -4.06
C GLU A 342 6.72 28.20 -5.59
N ARG A 343 7.15 29.28 -6.25
CA ARG A 343 7.23 29.36 -7.71
C ARG A 343 7.99 28.16 -8.28
N TYR A 344 9.15 27.85 -7.70
CA TYR A 344 9.95 26.72 -8.17
C TYR A 344 9.17 25.42 -8.11
N LEU A 345 8.57 25.09 -6.97
CA LEU A 345 7.83 23.86 -6.78
C LEU A 345 6.71 23.72 -7.82
N LEU A 346 5.91 24.77 -7.98
CA LEU A 346 4.76 24.78 -8.88
C LEU A 346 5.18 24.73 -10.37
N GLU A 347 6.31 25.35 -10.73
CA GLU A 347 6.92 25.23 -12.06
C GLU A 347 7.40 23.81 -12.40
N GLN A 348 7.63 22.96 -11.39
CA GLN A 348 7.95 21.54 -11.61
C GLN A 348 6.72 20.65 -11.77
N ASP A 349 5.53 21.24 -11.97
CA ASP A 349 4.25 20.52 -12.03
C ASP A 349 4.02 19.68 -10.76
N ARG A 350 4.25 20.31 -9.61
CA ARG A 350 3.92 19.80 -8.28
C ARG A 350 2.87 20.72 -7.66
N TRP A 351 2.08 20.18 -6.73
CA TRP A 351 1.10 20.95 -5.96
C TRP A 351 1.50 20.96 -4.49
N GLN A 352 0.89 21.85 -3.71
CA GLN A 352 1.18 21.95 -2.27
C GLN A 352 -0.07 22.15 -1.42
N ILE A 353 0.09 21.93 -0.11
CA ILE A 353 -0.86 22.35 0.92
C ILE A 353 -0.18 23.28 1.91
N GLU A 354 -0.76 24.46 2.10
CA GLU A 354 -0.34 25.40 3.14
C GLU A 354 -1.26 25.31 4.36
N LEU A 355 -0.82 25.90 5.48
CA LEU A 355 -1.58 25.98 6.72
C LEU A 355 -2.10 24.62 7.21
N MET A 356 -1.27 23.57 7.11
CA MET A 356 -1.60 22.26 7.66
C MET A 356 -1.65 22.27 9.20
N ALA A 357 -2.54 21.45 9.76
CA ALA A 357 -2.69 21.26 11.21
C ALA A 357 -2.16 19.89 11.65
N HIS A 358 -1.84 19.75 12.94
CA HIS A 358 -1.69 18.46 13.63
C HIS A 358 -0.66 17.48 13.04
N LEU A 359 0.39 17.97 12.38
CA LEU A 359 1.50 17.12 11.93
C LEU A 359 2.21 16.41 13.09
N ASP A 360 2.06 16.91 14.33
CA ASP A 360 2.52 16.27 15.56
C ASP A 360 1.75 15.00 15.96
N ARG A 361 0.63 14.70 15.28
CA ARG A 361 -0.25 13.56 15.57
C ARG A 361 -0.23 12.48 14.49
N VAL A 362 0.76 12.51 13.61
CA VAL A 362 0.98 11.51 12.55
C VAL A 362 2.40 10.96 12.63
N PRO A 363 2.62 9.69 12.26
CA PRO A 363 3.96 9.12 12.28
C PRO A 363 4.84 9.74 11.16
N ALA A 364 6.16 9.68 11.36
CA ALA A 364 7.13 10.17 10.39
C ALA A 364 7.03 9.48 9.02
N ALA A 365 6.66 8.19 9.02
CA ALA A 365 6.52 7.34 7.84
C ALA A 365 5.35 6.34 8.02
N GLY A 366 4.88 5.78 6.90
CA GLY A 366 3.89 4.69 6.89
C GLY A 366 2.42 5.12 6.92
N ALA A 367 2.16 6.43 7.04
CA ALA A 367 0.83 7.00 6.89
C ALA A 367 0.48 7.22 5.40
N ALA A 368 -0.81 7.30 5.09
CA ALA A 368 -1.31 7.86 3.83
C ALA A 368 -1.95 9.23 4.11
N VAL A 369 -1.74 10.21 3.23
CA VAL A 369 -2.48 11.47 3.22
C VAL A 369 -3.59 11.39 2.18
N VAL A 370 -4.74 11.95 2.54
CA VAL A 370 -5.84 12.23 1.63
C VAL A 370 -6.04 13.74 1.62
N ALA A 371 -5.69 14.39 0.51
CA ALA A 371 -5.85 15.83 0.31
C ALA A 371 -6.90 16.06 -0.77
N THR A 372 -8.06 16.59 -0.38
CA THR A 372 -9.21 16.75 -1.27
C THR A 372 -9.68 18.19 -1.31
N TRP A 373 -10.19 18.62 -2.46
CA TRP A 373 -10.72 19.97 -2.67
C TRP A 373 -11.93 19.94 -3.62
N PRO A 374 -12.82 20.94 -3.56
CA PRO A 374 -13.78 21.22 -4.63
C PRO A 374 -13.07 21.41 -5.97
N LYS A 375 -13.79 21.16 -7.09
CA LYS A 375 -13.22 21.16 -8.44
C LYS A 375 -13.63 22.40 -9.27
N PRO A 376 -13.14 23.62 -8.94
CA PRO A 376 -13.42 24.81 -9.74
C PRO A 376 -12.72 24.71 -11.11
N LEU A 377 -13.48 24.94 -12.18
CA LEU A 377 -12.96 24.97 -13.55
C LEU A 377 -11.95 26.12 -13.71
N GLY A 378 -10.71 25.78 -14.05
CA GLY A 378 -9.60 26.74 -14.17
C GLY A 378 -9.16 27.35 -12.83
N GLY A 379 -9.44 26.69 -11.71
CA GLY A 379 -9.17 27.26 -10.39
C GLY A 379 -7.67 27.30 -10.04
N SER A 380 -7.23 28.42 -9.49
CA SER A 380 -5.85 28.68 -9.07
C SER A 380 -5.58 28.35 -7.59
N GLY A 381 -6.55 27.75 -6.89
CA GLY A 381 -6.47 27.38 -5.49
C GLY A 381 -7.86 27.31 -4.84
N PHE A 382 -7.98 26.56 -3.75
CA PHE A 382 -9.21 26.41 -2.98
C PHE A 382 -8.90 25.82 -1.59
N PRO A 383 -9.72 26.08 -0.54
CA PRO A 383 -9.65 25.30 0.69
C PRO A 383 -9.61 23.79 0.44
N ALA A 384 -8.73 23.10 1.14
CA ALA A 384 -8.56 21.66 1.04
C ALA A 384 -8.97 21.01 2.37
N ARG A 385 -9.65 19.86 2.30
CA ARG A 385 -9.77 18.96 3.44
C ARG A 385 -8.69 17.90 3.32
N VAL A 386 -7.70 18.02 4.19
CA VAL A 386 -6.53 17.15 4.30
C VAL A 386 -6.58 16.36 5.60
N PHE A 387 -6.41 15.05 5.49
CA PHE A 387 -6.32 14.16 6.66
C PHE A 387 -5.37 13.01 6.38
N ALA A 388 -4.86 12.39 7.44
CA ALA A 388 -4.00 11.22 7.36
C ALA A 388 -4.71 9.96 7.88
N ILE A 389 -4.34 8.81 7.32
CA ILE A 389 -4.73 7.47 7.76
C ILE A 389 -3.46 6.74 8.18
N HIS A 390 -3.38 6.27 9.44
CA HIS A 390 -2.20 5.61 10.00
C HIS A 390 -2.53 4.48 10.98
#